data_AF-A0A0P7WSE4-F1
#
_entry.id   AF-A0A0P7WSE4-F1
#
_cell.length_a   1.000
_cell.length_b   1.000
_cell.length_c   1.000
_cell.angle_alpha   90.00
_cell.angle_beta   90.00
_cell.angle_gamma   90.00
#
_symmetry.space_group_name_H-M   'P 1'
#
loop_
_entity.id
_entity.type
_entity.pdbx_description
1 polymer ?
#
loop_
_entity_poly.entity_id
_entity_poly.type
_entity_poly.pdbx_seq_one_letter_code
_entity_poly.pdbx_strand_id
1 'polypeptide(L)'
;MVSDEDMRRQLAANVGRDYRKYVLSGDTMSNGPTIPETNTTPRTARRPLTPEERDILESGGVRFGDALGHTRDELIHHQIQQIQDELRTMIQQALTLNEVAQRLSVSKEAALQLLTKKHPGLHAFKAPNGVLLFPGWQFTEQGLLPDLQRILKHIDPKVSALTINRFMTSKHCDLPLDNRCLSPQEWLASGHEPVEVERLARDISGQI
;
A
#
# COMPACT_ATOMS: atom_id res chain seq x y z
N MET A 1 8.11 -1.54 29.04
CA MET A 1 8.16 -1.68 27.57
C MET A 1 6.74 -1.65 27.07
N VAL A 2 6.43 -0.82 26.08
CA VAL A 2 5.11 -0.83 25.43
C VAL A 2 4.98 -2.15 24.67
N SER A 3 3.84 -2.84 24.80
CA SER A 3 3.59 -4.09 24.07
C SER A 3 3.54 -3.82 22.56
N ASP A 4 3.95 -4.79 21.72
CA ASP A 4 3.87 -4.68 20.26
C ASP A 4 2.42 -4.39 19.79
N GLU A 5 1.43 -4.96 20.48
CA GLU A 5 0.00 -4.72 20.25
C GLU A 5 -0.43 -3.28 20.58
N ASP A 6 0.02 -2.74 21.72
CA ASP A 6 -0.29 -1.36 22.12
C ASP A 6 0.33 -0.35 21.15
N MET A 7 1.53 -0.64 20.65
CA MET A 7 2.19 0.15 19.62
C MET A 7 1.39 0.14 18.31
N ARG A 8 0.94 -1.03 17.83
CA ARG A 8 0.11 -1.14 16.62
C ARG A 8 -1.20 -0.37 16.79
N ARG A 9 -1.87 -0.46 17.94
CA ARG A 9 -3.09 0.31 18.25
C ARG A 9 -2.84 1.82 18.21
N GLN A 10 -1.73 2.29 18.77
CA GLN A 10 -1.38 3.71 18.75
C GLN A 10 -1.09 4.19 17.32
N LEU A 11 -0.37 3.41 16.51
CA LEU A 11 -0.11 3.75 15.10
C LEU A 11 -1.42 3.81 14.30
N ALA A 12 -2.30 2.83 14.48
CA ALA A 12 -3.63 2.74 13.86
C ALA A 12 -4.53 3.94 14.22
N ALA A 13 -4.49 4.41 15.47
CA ALA A 13 -5.22 5.60 15.91
C ALA A 13 -4.70 6.89 15.25
N ASN A 14 -3.40 6.98 14.97
CA ASN A 14 -2.78 8.17 14.40
C ASN A 14 -2.83 8.25 12.86
N VAL A 15 -3.34 7.22 12.17
CA VAL A 15 -3.44 7.20 10.69
C VAL A 15 -4.13 8.43 10.14
N GLY A 16 -5.21 8.91 10.77
CA GLY A 16 -5.93 10.10 10.29
C GLY A 16 -5.04 11.35 10.14
N ARG A 17 -4.03 11.49 11.02
CA ARG A 17 -3.05 12.58 10.99
C ARG A 17 -1.90 12.30 10.00
N ASP A 18 -1.45 11.06 9.93
CA ASP A 18 -0.19 10.70 9.29
C ASP A 18 -0.33 9.91 7.98
N TYR A 19 -1.54 9.63 7.49
CA TYR A 19 -1.77 8.75 6.32
C TYR A 19 -0.94 9.14 5.09
N ARG A 20 -0.73 10.44 4.86
CA ARG A 20 0.14 10.95 3.77
C ARG A 20 1.56 10.40 3.86
N LYS A 21 2.12 10.28 5.06
CA LYS A 21 3.45 9.72 5.25
C LYS A 21 3.47 8.26 4.85
N TYR A 22 2.43 7.47 5.15
CA TYR A 22 2.36 6.07 4.71
C TYR A 22 2.25 5.93 3.19
N VAL A 23 1.44 6.78 2.55
CA VAL A 23 1.23 6.72 1.09
C VAL A 23 2.45 7.23 0.32
N LEU A 24 3.18 8.20 0.87
CA LEU A 24 4.37 8.79 0.23
C LEU A 24 5.68 8.07 0.60
N SER A 25 5.70 7.16 1.59
CA SER A 25 6.90 6.45 2.04
C SER A 25 7.35 5.31 1.11
N GLY A 26 7.06 5.39 -0.19
CA GLY A 26 7.64 4.50 -1.22
C GLY A 26 9.15 4.68 -1.42
N ASP A 27 9.81 5.57 -0.67
CA ASP A 27 11.25 5.75 -0.68
C ASP A 27 11.94 4.68 0.20
N THR A 28 12.08 3.46 -0.33
CA THR A 28 13.14 2.56 0.13
C THR A 28 14.47 3.01 -0.45
N MET A 29 15.41 3.38 0.43
CA MET A 29 16.78 3.85 0.20
C MET A 29 17.40 3.52 -1.18
N SER A 30 17.63 4.55 -2.00
CA SER A 30 18.71 4.60 -3.00
C SER A 30 19.06 6.05 -3.36
N ASN A 31 20.37 6.34 -3.38
CA ASN A 31 20.99 7.64 -3.63
C ASN A 31 20.39 8.41 -4.83
N GLY A 32 20.16 9.71 -4.65
CA GLY A 32 19.54 10.57 -5.66
C GLY A 32 20.45 10.92 -6.85
N PRO A 33 19.90 11.69 -7.79
CA PRO A 33 20.63 12.78 -8.42
C PRO A 33 19.98 14.13 -8.07
N THR A 34 20.82 15.06 -7.65
CA THR A 34 20.55 16.50 -7.60
C THR A 34 19.88 16.94 -8.89
N ILE A 35 18.64 17.45 -8.82
CA ILE A 35 18.03 18.16 -9.94
C ILE A 35 18.68 19.55 -9.97
N PRO A 36 19.37 19.93 -11.07
CA PRO A 36 19.88 21.29 -11.21
C PRO A 36 18.70 22.27 -11.27
N GLU A 37 18.76 23.28 -10.42
CA GLU A 37 17.80 24.39 -10.37
C GLU A 37 17.70 25.03 -11.76
N THR A 38 16.56 24.84 -12.42
CA THR A 38 16.19 25.62 -13.60
C THR A 38 14.98 26.46 -13.25
N ASN A 39 15.26 27.75 -13.10
CA ASN A 39 14.39 28.92 -13.08
C ASN A 39 12.87 28.65 -13.18
N THR A 40 12.15 28.86 -12.09
CA THR A 40 10.68 28.92 -12.10
C THR A 40 10.23 30.27 -11.55
N THR A 41 9.71 31.12 -12.45
CA THR A 41 8.87 32.28 -12.13
C THR A 41 7.74 31.88 -11.16
N PRO A 42 7.29 32.75 -10.25
CA PRO A 42 6.29 32.39 -9.25
C PRO A 42 4.98 31.99 -9.92
N ARG A 43 4.62 30.71 -9.80
CA ARG A 43 3.34 30.15 -10.24
C ARG A 43 2.25 30.79 -9.39
N THR A 44 1.45 31.67 -10.01
CA THR A 44 0.33 32.37 -9.39
C THR A 44 -0.56 31.39 -8.63
N ALA A 45 -0.88 31.71 -7.38
CA ALA A 45 -1.69 30.88 -6.50
C ALA A 45 -3.01 30.50 -7.18
N ARG A 46 -3.32 29.20 -7.23
CA ARG A 46 -4.58 28.67 -7.77
C ARG A 46 -5.74 29.22 -6.93
N ARG A 47 -6.48 30.19 -7.47
CA ARG A 47 -7.68 30.75 -6.82
C ARG A 47 -8.84 29.76 -7.01
N PRO A 48 -9.62 29.45 -5.97
CA PRO A 48 -10.85 28.66 -6.13
C PRO A 48 -11.87 29.41 -6.99
N LEU A 49 -12.65 28.66 -7.77
CA LEU A 49 -13.67 29.19 -8.69
C LEU A 49 -14.74 30.00 -7.93
N THR A 50 -15.15 31.13 -8.51
CA THR A 50 -16.26 31.93 -7.97
C THR A 50 -17.61 31.25 -8.25
N PRO A 51 -18.68 31.63 -7.52
CA PRO A 51 -20.02 31.12 -7.78
C PRO A 51 -20.52 31.40 -9.21
N GLU A 52 -20.20 32.57 -9.78
CA GLU A 52 -20.56 32.96 -11.15
C GLU A 52 -19.80 32.13 -12.20
N GLU A 53 -18.52 31.87 -11.98
CA GLU A 53 -17.73 30.98 -12.86
C GLU A 53 -18.26 29.55 -12.82
N ARG A 54 -18.73 29.07 -11.66
CA ARG A 54 -19.38 27.77 -11.54
C ARG A 54 -20.68 27.70 -12.33
N ASP A 55 -21.55 28.69 -12.22
CA ASP A 55 -22.85 28.73 -12.91
C ASP A 55 -22.71 28.71 -14.45
N ILE A 56 -21.73 29.45 -14.98
CA ILE A 56 -21.39 29.44 -16.41
C ILE A 56 -20.93 28.04 -16.84
N LEU A 57 -20.12 27.35 -16.03
CA LEU A 57 -19.63 26.01 -16.33
C LEU A 57 -20.72 24.94 -16.21
N GLU A 58 -21.64 25.05 -15.25
CA GLU A 58 -22.79 24.13 -15.12
C GLU A 58 -23.76 24.29 -16.29
N SER A 59 -23.98 25.53 -16.73
CA SER A 59 -24.75 25.84 -17.95
C SER A 59 -24.10 25.23 -19.20
N GLY A 60 -22.77 25.09 -19.21
CA GLY A 60 -21.99 24.38 -20.22
C GLY A 60 -21.98 22.86 -20.10
N GLY A 61 -22.70 22.28 -19.14
CA GLY A 61 -22.82 20.83 -18.93
C GLY A 61 -21.76 20.22 -18.00
N VAL A 62 -20.93 21.02 -17.34
CA VAL A 62 -19.99 20.54 -16.31
C VAL A 62 -20.79 20.12 -15.07
N ARG A 63 -20.49 18.93 -14.54
CA ARG A 63 -21.02 18.46 -13.25
C ARG A 63 -19.89 18.49 -12.22
N PHE A 64 -20.10 19.16 -11.09
CA PHE A 64 -19.12 19.29 -10.01
C PHE A 64 -19.20 18.15 -8.96
N GLY A 65 -19.87 17.06 -9.31
CA GLY A 65 -20.14 15.91 -8.44
C GLY A 65 -20.35 14.60 -9.20
N ASP A 66 -20.67 13.52 -8.48
CA ASP A 66 -21.00 12.22 -9.09
C ASP A 66 -22.48 12.12 -9.50
N ALA A 67 -22.87 10.99 -10.08
CA ALA A 67 -24.25 10.70 -10.47
C ALA A 67 -25.24 10.67 -9.28
N LEU A 68 -24.73 10.61 -8.05
CA LEU A 68 -25.52 10.58 -6.81
C LEU A 68 -25.62 11.96 -6.16
N GLY A 69 -25.02 12.99 -6.76
CA GLY A 69 -25.09 14.38 -6.29
C GLY A 69 -24.07 14.73 -5.21
N HIS A 70 -23.09 13.86 -4.91
CA HIS A 70 -22.02 14.20 -3.98
C HIS A 70 -21.13 15.27 -4.60
N THR A 71 -20.87 16.32 -3.84
CA THR A 71 -19.89 17.32 -4.23
C THR A 71 -18.50 16.68 -4.35
N ARG A 72 -17.64 17.27 -5.19
CA ARG A 72 -16.23 16.88 -5.28
C ARG A 72 -15.53 16.79 -3.92
N ASP A 73 -15.84 17.68 -2.99
CA ASP A 73 -15.22 17.71 -1.68
C ASP A 73 -15.68 16.53 -0.80
N GLU A 74 -16.95 16.15 -0.87
CA GLU A 74 -17.48 14.94 -0.21
C GLU A 74 -16.85 13.67 -0.78
N LEU A 75 -16.68 13.59 -2.11
CA LEU A 75 -16.01 12.45 -2.76
C LEU A 75 -14.55 12.32 -2.31
N ILE A 76 -13.82 13.44 -2.28
CA ILE A 76 -12.43 13.47 -1.79
C ILE A 76 -12.38 13.05 -0.32
N HIS A 77 -13.30 13.55 0.51
CA HIS A 77 -13.36 13.18 1.92
C HIS A 77 -13.60 11.68 2.09
N HIS A 78 -14.58 11.12 1.38
CA HIS A 78 -14.88 9.68 1.40
C HIS A 78 -13.68 8.84 0.97
N GLN A 79 -13.01 9.21 -0.12
CA GLN A 79 -11.80 8.51 -0.58
C GLN A 79 -10.67 8.56 0.46
N ILE A 80 -10.48 9.70 1.11
CA ILE A 80 -9.48 9.83 2.19
C ILE A 80 -9.85 8.94 3.37
N GLN A 81 -11.12 8.90 3.78
CA GLN A 81 -11.57 8.01 4.87
C GLN A 81 -11.32 6.54 4.52
N GLN A 82 -11.66 6.11 3.31
CA GLN A 82 -11.40 4.74 2.85
C GLN A 82 -9.91 4.39 2.91
N ILE A 83 -9.04 5.28 2.42
CA ILE A 83 -7.58 5.07 2.48
C ILE A 83 -7.10 4.98 3.95
N GLN A 84 -7.65 5.81 4.84
CA GLN A 84 -7.30 5.79 6.26
C GLN A 84 -7.75 4.49 6.93
N ASP A 85 -8.95 4.00 6.61
CA ASP A 85 -9.48 2.76 7.16
C ASP A 85 -8.68 1.55 6.71
N GLU A 86 -8.35 1.48 5.42
CA GLU A 86 -7.50 0.40 4.89
C GLU A 86 -6.10 0.40 5.50
N LEU A 87 -5.47 1.58 5.63
CA LEU A 87 -4.18 1.70 6.32
C LEU A 87 -4.28 1.26 7.78
N ARG A 88 -5.39 1.58 8.46
CA ARG A 88 -5.62 1.16 9.83
C ARG A 88 -5.68 -0.35 9.94
N THR A 89 -6.47 -1.00 9.08
CA THR A 89 -6.57 -2.46 9.01
C THR A 89 -5.21 -3.08 8.68
N MET A 90 -4.48 -2.53 7.71
CA MET A 90 -3.15 -3.00 7.32
C MET A 90 -2.16 -2.92 8.49
N ILE A 91 -2.15 -1.83 9.26
CA ILE A 91 -1.28 -1.67 10.44
C ILE A 91 -1.67 -2.63 11.56
N GLN A 92 -2.97 -2.79 11.82
CA GLN A 92 -3.46 -3.69 12.86
C GLN A 92 -3.07 -5.15 12.58
N GLN A 93 -3.10 -5.55 11.30
CA GLN A 93 -2.74 -6.89 10.84
C GLN A 93 -1.24 -7.10 10.60
N ALA A 94 -0.44 -6.02 10.61
CA ALA A 94 1.00 -6.13 10.42
C ALA A 94 1.67 -6.71 11.68
N LEU A 95 2.83 -7.33 11.47
CA LEU A 95 3.72 -7.82 12.51
C LEU A 95 4.91 -6.88 12.68
N THR A 96 5.48 -6.82 13.87
CA THR A 96 6.76 -6.15 14.16
C THR A 96 7.93 -7.09 13.88
N LEU A 97 9.15 -6.56 13.82
CA LEU A 97 10.35 -7.38 13.62
C LEU A 97 10.50 -8.48 14.69
N ASN A 98 10.07 -8.21 15.93
CA ASN A 98 10.10 -9.19 17.01
C ASN A 98 9.12 -10.34 16.74
N GLU A 99 7.88 -10.00 16.38
CA GLU A 99 6.82 -10.96 16.06
C GLU A 99 7.20 -11.80 14.83
N VAL A 100 7.82 -11.20 13.81
CA VAL A 100 8.32 -11.93 12.63
C VAL A 100 9.44 -12.91 12.98
N ALA A 101 10.44 -12.47 13.76
CA ALA A 101 11.54 -13.31 14.18
C ALA A 101 11.03 -14.54 14.98
N GLN A 102 10.06 -14.31 15.87
CA GLN A 102 9.39 -15.39 16.60
C GLN A 102 8.60 -16.32 15.68
N ARG A 103 7.79 -15.75 14.76
CA ARG A 103 6.96 -16.54 13.83
C ARG A 103 7.79 -17.44 12.93
N LEU A 104 8.94 -16.95 12.45
CA LEU A 104 9.83 -17.70 11.57
C LEU A 104 10.87 -18.54 12.32
N SER A 105 10.91 -18.46 13.66
CA SER A 105 11.94 -19.10 14.50
C SER A 105 13.38 -18.75 14.09
N VAL A 106 13.62 -17.48 13.75
CA VAL A 106 14.94 -16.96 13.33
C VAL A 106 15.37 -15.77 14.20
N SER A 107 16.64 -15.34 14.09
CA SER A 107 17.08 -14.10 14.73
C SER A 107 16.51 -12.86 14.02
N LYS A 108 16.48 -11.71 14.70
CA LYS A 108 16.01 -10.45 14.13
C LYS A 108 16.89 -10.02 12.95
N GLU A 109 18.19 -10.28 13.03
CA GLU A 109 19.17 -10.00 11.98
C GLU A 109 18.88 -10.86 10.74
N ALA A 110 18.56 -12.15 10.92
CA ALA A 110 18.18 -13.02 9.82
C ALA A 110 16.87 -12.56 9.16
N ALA A 111 15.88 -12.13 9.94
CA ALA A 111 14.65 -11.56 9.41
C ALA A 111 14.91 -10.26 8.61
N LEU A 112 15.79 -9.37 9.08
CA LEU A 112 16.20 -8.18 8.34
C LEU A 112 16.96 -8.51 7.05
N GLN A 113 17.80 -9.55 7.05
CA GLN A 113 18.51 -10.00 5.85
C GLN A 113 17.55 -10.48 4.74
N LEU A 114 16.32 -10.90 5.07
CA LEU A 114 15.31 -11.26 4.07
C LEU A 114 14.79 -10.03 3.29
N LEU A 115 14.92 -8.82 3.85
CA LEU A 115 14.55 -7.57 3.18
C LEU A 115 15.65 -7.06 2.24
N THR A 116 16.92 -7.32 2.56
CA THR A 116 18.07 -6.70 1.87
C THR A 116 18.59 -7.50 0.69
N LYS A 117 18.08 -8.72 0.46
CA LYS A 117 18.41 -9.53 -0.71
C LYS A 117 17.97 -8.82 -1.99
N LYS A 118 18.73 -9.00 -3.08
CA LYS A 118 18.42 -8.47 -4.43
C LYS A 118 16.98 -8.78 -4.85
N HIS A 119 16.48 -9.96 -4.47
CA HIS A 119 15.07 -10.32 -4.56
C HIS A 119 14.57 -10.53 -3.12
N PRO A 120 13.83 -9.58 -2.55
CA PRO A 120 13.44 -9.63 -1.15
C PRO A 120 12.49 -10.80 -0.92
N GLY A 121 12.74 -11.56 0.16
CA GLY A 121 11.86 -12.65 0.60
C GLY A 121 10.73 -12.17 1.51
N LEU A 122 10.82 -10.92 1.97
CA LEU A 122 9.83 -10.24 2.79
C LEU A 122 9.62 -8.82 2.26
N HIS A 123 8.44 -8.30 2.51
CA HIS A 123 8.05 -6.92 2.31
C HIS A 123 7.79 -6.29 3.68
N ALA A 124 8.28 -5.07 3.86
CA ALA A 124 8.04 -4.28 5.05
C ALA A 124 7.87 -2.82 4.65
N PHE A 125 7.12 -2.08 5.46
CA PHE A 125 6.95 -0.65 5.31
C PHE A 125 7.27 0.05 6.63
N LYS A 126 7.72 1.29 6.53
CA LYS A 126 8.12 2.09 7.69
C LYS A 126 6.95 2.95 8.15
N ALA A 127 6.59 2.84 9.43
CA ALA A 127 5.66 3.75 10.06
C ALA A 127 6.30 5.14 10.28
N PRO A 128 5.51 6.23 10.46
CA PRO A 128 6.00 7.58 10.70
C PRO A 128 6.97 7.72 11.88
N ASN A 129 6.84 6.87 12.90
CA ASN A 129 7.74 6.83 14.06
C ASN A 129 9.03 6.01 13.80
N GLY A 130 9.18 5.48 12.59
CA GLY A 130 10.35 4.74 12.14
C GLY A 130 10.32 3.23 12.34
N VAL A 131 9.26 2.69 12.95
CA VAL A 131 9.09 1.25 13.17
C VAL A 131 8.85 0.53 11.84
N LEU A 132 9.49 -0.62 11.66
CA LEU A 132 9.24 -1.52 10.53
C LEU A 132 8.04 -2.41 10.83
N LEU A 133 7.08 -2.39 9.91
CA LEU A 133 5.87 -3.20 9.94
C LEU A 133 5.86 -4.15 8.74
N PHE A 134 5.54 -5.42 9.01
CA PHE A 134 5.50 -6.49 8.04
C PHE A 134 4.04 -6.89 7.83
N PRO A 135 3.44 -6.66 6.65
CA PRO A 135 2.05 -7.02 6.43
C PRO A 135 1.76 -8.49 6.73
N GLY A 136 0.68 -8.75 7.46
CA GLY A 136 0.35 -10.09 7.97
C GLY A 136 0.05 -11.12 6.89
N TRP A 137 -0.40 -10.69 5.71
CA TRP A 137 -0.70 -11.59 4.58
C TRP A 137 0.51 -12.38 4.07
N GLN A 138 1.73 -11.99 4.44
CA GLN A 138 2.96 -12.70 4.09
C GLN A 138 3.18 -13.98 4.89
N PHE A 139 2.40 -14.20 5.94
CA PHE A 139 2.60 -15.28 6.88
C PHE A 139 1.38 -16.20 6.88
N THR A 140 1.66 -17.50 6.97
CA THR A 140 0.67 -18.54 7.22
C THR A 140 0.85 -19.06 8.65
N GLU A 141 0.03 -20.03 9.06
CA GLU A 141 0.24 -20.73 10.34
C GLU A 141 1.58 -21.48 10.36
N GLN A 142 2.03 -21.94 9.19
CA GLN A 142 3.22 -22.76 9.02
C GLN A 142 4.50 -21.93 8.80
N GLY A 143 4.40 -20.61 8.66
CA GLY A 143 5.57 -19.73 8.49
C GLY A 143 5.37 -18.68 7.40
N LEU A 144 6.28 -18.62 6.44
CA LEU A 144 6.23 -17.68 5.32
C LEU A 144 5.31 -18.19 4.21
N LEU A 145 4.58 -17.28 3.56
CA LEU A 145 3.77 -17.58 2.39
C LEU A 145 4.65 -18.20 1.28
N PRO A 146 4.26 -19.36 0.71
CA PRO A 146 5.00 -20.01 -0.37
C PRO A 146 5.18 -19.09 -1.58
N ASP A 147 6.30 -19.24 -2.29
CA ASP A 147 6.62 -18.51 -3.52
C ASP A 147 6.58 -16.97 -3.43
N LEU A 148 6.48 -16.39 -2.24
CA LEU A 148 6.37 -14.94 -2.04
C LEU A 148 7.51 -14.16 -2.71
N GLN A 149 8.75 -14.67 -2.60
CA GLN A 149 9.92 -14.06 -3.24
C GLN A 149 9.75 -13.94 -4.78
N ARG A 150 9.06 -14.91 -5.41
CA ARG A 150 8.79 -14.89 -6.85
C ARG A 150 7.77 -13.83 -7.23
N ILE A 151 6.93 -13.41 -6.30
CA ILE A 151 6.00 -12.31 -6.53
C ILE A 151 6.71 -10.98 -6.29
N LEU A 152 7.40 -10.85 -5.15
CA LEU A 152 8.09 -9.61 -4.77
C LEU A 152 9.18 -9.20 -5.76
N LYS A 153 9.83 -10.15 -6.48
CA LYS A 153 10.81 -9.81 -7.54
C LYS A 153 10.20 -9.01 -8.70
N HIS A 154 8.88 -9.08 -8.91
CA HIS A 154 8.17 -8.39 -9.99
C HIS A 154 7.57 -7.06 -9.55
N ILE A 155 7.52 -6.79 -8.25
CA ILE A 155 6.96 -5.56 -7.73
C ILE A 155 8.02 -4.46 -7.79
N ASP A 156 7.72 -3.37 -8.52
CA ASP A 156 8.60 -2.20 -8.57
C ASP A 156 8.70 -1.58 -7.15
N PRO A 157 9.91 -1.23 -6.66
CA PRO A 157 10.10 -0.60 -5.35
C PRO A 157 9.28 0.69 -5.12
N LYS A 158 8.86 1.37 -6.20
CA LYS A 158 8.03 2.59 -6.14
C LYS A 158 6.56 2.29 -5.87
N VAL A 159 6.12 1.04 -5.99
CA VAL A 159 4.73 0.68 -5.69
C VAL A 159 4.48 0.86 -4.20
N SER A 160 3.43 1.63 -3.86
CA SER A 160 3.11 1.91 -2.47
C SER A 160 2.76 0.62 -1.70
N ALA A 161 3.13 0.56 -0.41
CA ALA A 161 2.83 -0.60 0.43
C ALA A 161 1.31 -0.87 0.53
N LEU A 162 0.48 0.18 0.46
CA LEU A 162 -0.98 0.04 0.42
C LEU A 162 -1.46 -0.60 -0.88
N THR A 163 -0.86 -0.24 -2.03
CA THR A 163 -1.16 -0.87 -3.32
C THR A 163 -0.80 -2.35 -3.30
N ILE A 164 0.36 -2.71 -2.76
CA ILE A 164 0.78 -4.12 -2.61
C ILE A 164 -0.19 -4.85 -1.67
N ASN A 165 -0.60 -4.23 -0.56
CA ASN A 165 -1.56 -4.81 0.36
C ASN A 165 -2.91 -5.09 -0.31
N ARG A 166 -3.44 -4.11 -1.06
CA ARG A 166 -4.67 -4.28 -1.85
C ARG A 166 -4.53 -5.41 -2.85
N PHE A 167 -3.41 -5.44 -3.59
CA PHE A 167 -3.13 -6.47 -4.57
C PHE A 167 -3.19 -7.87 -3.92
N MET A 168 -2.47 -8.07 -2.82
CA MET A 168 -2.35 -9.38 -2.15
C MET A 168 -3.62 -9.85 -1.45
N THR A 169 -4.49 -8.94 -1.02
CA THR A 169 -5.69 -9.27 -0.22
C THR A 169 -7.00 -9.18 -0.99
N SER A 170 -7.04 -8.49 -2.13
CA SER A 170 -8.25 -8.37 -2.96
C SER A 170 -8.41 -9.58 -3.87
N LYS A 171 -9.66 -10.00 -4.08
CA LYS A 171 -10.01 -11.10 -5.00
C LYS A 171 -9.84 -10.66 -6.45
N HIS A 172 -9.29 -11.53 -7.30
CA HIS A 172 -9.11 -11.27 -8.74
C HIS A 172 -9.82 -12.32 -9.59
N CYS A 173 -10.54 -11.88 -10.63
CA CYS A 173 -11.21 -12.78 -11.58
C CYS A 173 -10.23 -13.68 -12.35
N ASP A 174 -8.99 -13.25 -12.46
CA ASP A 174 -7.89 -14.00 -13.09
C ASP A 174 -7.35 -15.13 -12.20
N LEU A 175 -7.81 -15.22 -10.94
CA LEU A 175 -7.49 -16.31 -10.00
C LEU A 175 -8.77 -17.08 -9.60
N PRO A 176 -9.44 -17.76 -10.55
CA PRO A 176 -10.67 -18.48 -10.27
C PRO A 176 -10.39 -19.80 -9.52
N LEU A 177 -11.18 -20.07 -8.48
CA LEU A 177 -11.29 -21.38 -7.86
C LEU A 177 -12.77 -21.74 -7.73
N ASP A 178 -13.18 -22.79 -8.44
CA ASP A 178 -14.58 -23.21 -8.55
C ASP A 178 -15.52 -22.05 -8.92
N ASN A 179 -16.41 -21.66 -8.00
CA ASN A 179 -17.41 -20.61 -8.20
C ASN A 179 -17.04 -19.29 -7.48
N ARG A 180 -15.76 -19.07 -7.16
CA ARG A 180 -15.28 -17.84 -6.53
C ARG A 180 -13.92 -17.41 -7.06
N CYS A 181 -13.64 -16.12 -6.91
CA CYS A 181 -12.33 -15.55 -7.15
C CYS A 181 -11.51 -15.58 -5.85
N LEU A 182 -10.23 -15.93 -5.95
CA LEU A 182 -9.28 -15.88 -4.85
C LEU A 182 -8.45 -14.59 -4.88
N SER A 183 -7.93 -14.20 -3.72
CA SER A 183 -6.83 -13.25 -3.65
C SER A 183 -5.49 -13.91 -3.96
N PRO A 184 -4.43 -13.15 -4.30
CA PRO A 184 -3.10 -13.71 -4.50
C PRO A 184 -2.55 -14.41 -3.25
N GLN A 185 -2.85 -13.89 -2.07
CA GLN A 185 -2.51 -14.56 -0.81
C GLN A 185 -3.22 -15.91 -0.71
N GLU A 186 -4.53 -15.96 -0.92
CA GLU A 186 -5.31 -17.21 -0.86
C GLU A 186 -4.78 -18.23 -1.89
N TRP A 187 -4.52 -17.78 -3.12
CA TRP A 187 -3.99 -18.60 -4.20
C TRP A 187 -2.67 -19.27 -3.86
N LEU A 188 -1.70 -18.50 -3.36
CA LEU A 188 -0.38 -19.01 -2.97
C LEU A 188 -0.46 -19.90 -1.72
N ALA A 189 -1.31 -19.54 -0.76
CA ALA A 189 -1.50 -20.35 0.45
C ALA A 189 -2.15 -21.71 0.14
N SER A 190 -2.99 -21.78 -0.89
CA SER A 190 -3.58 -23.03 -1.40
C SER A 190 -2.62 -23.87 -2.24
N GLY A 191 -1.39 -23.39 -2.50
CA GLY A 191 -0.37 -24.13 -3.26
C GLY A 191 -0.63 -24.19 -4.77
N HIS A 192 -1.43 -23.28 -5.31
CA HIS A 192 -1.62 -23.16 -6.75
C HIS A 192 -0.39 -22.53 -7.44
N GLU A 193 -0.30 -22.68 -8.75
CA GLU A 193 0.84 -22.21 -9.55
C GLU A 193 1.04 -20.69 -9.42
N PRO A 194 2.22 -20.20 -9.03
CA PRO A 194 2.45 -18.76 -8.79
C PRO A 194 2.50 -17.92 -10.07
N VAL A 195 2.58 -18.54 -11.26
CA VAL A 195 2.77 -17.84 -12.54
C VAL A 195 1.67 -16.81 -12.82
N GLU A 196 0.42 -17.11 -12.48
CA GLU A 196 -0.69 -16.17 -12.66
C GLU A 196 -0.56 -14.94 -11.75
N VAL A 197 -0.11 -15.15 -10.51
CA VAL A 197 0.15 -14.06 -9.58
C VAL A 197 1.37 -13.24 -10.02
N GLU A 198 2.41 -13.88 -10.58
CA GLU A 198 3.57 -13.20 -11.17
C GLU A 198 3.17 -12.30 -12.35
N ARG A 199 2.19 -12.72 -13.17
CA ARG A 199 1.62 -11.89 -14.23
C ARG A 199 0.95 -10.65 -13.66
N LEU A 200 0.03 -10.82 -12.71
CA LEU A 200 -0.70 -9.69 -12.10
C LEU A 200 0.23 -8.74 -11.32
N ALA A 201 1.30 -9.26 -10.72
CA ALA A 201 2.29 -8.44 -10.02
C ALA A 201 3.06 -7.50 -10.97
N ARG A 202 3.27 -7.89 -12.23
CA ARG A 202 3.85 -7.02 -13.26
C ARG A 202 2.89 -5.91 -13.68
N ASP A 203 1.59 -6.21 -13.73
CA ASP A 203 0.56 -5.22 -14.10
C ASP A 203 0.50 -4.06 -13.11
N ILE A 204 0.51 -4.34 -11.80
CA ILE A 204 0.50 -3.29 -10.77
C ILE A 204 1.81 -2.47 -10.73
N SER A 205 2.87 -3.00 -11.34
CA SER A 205 4.17 -2.36 -11.45
C SER A 205 4.36 -1.60 -12.76
N GLY A 206 3.39 -1.69 -13.69
CA GLY A 206 3.47 -1.09 -15.02
C GLY A 206 4.52 -1.74 -15.94
N GLN A 207 4.86 -3.00 -15.70
CA GLN A 207 5.90 -3.75 -16.44
C GLN A 207 5.34 -4.53 -17.66
N ILE A 208 4.29 -4.02 -18.30
CA ILE A 208 3.60 -4.66 -19.43
C ILE A 208 4.31 -4.37 -20.76
#